data_AF-A0A521YUD4-F1
#
_entry.id   AF-A0A521YUD4-F1
#
_cell.length_a   1.000
_cell.length_b   1.000
_cell.length_c   1.000
_cell.angle_alpha   90.00
_cell.angle_beta   90.00
_cell.angle_gamma   90.00
#
_symmetry.space_group_name_H-M   'P 1'
#
loop_
_entity.id
_entity.type
_entity.pdbx_description
1 polymer ?
#
loop_
_entity_poly.entity_id
_entity_poly.type
_entity_poly.pdbx_seq_one_letter_code
_entity_poly.pdbx_strand_id
1 'polypeptide(L)'
;MSSQHPIVPREKLDFGLDGDIPKYWLEGDAFKSRFFDAMSIFFPEGERFFITCVRDFRDQITDPQLLKEAKDFTRQEGQHGMVHRQFNDRLKAQG
;
A
#
# COMPACT_ATOMS: atom_id res chain seq x y z
N MET A 1 24.97 5.45 -16.75
CA MET A 1 23.56 5.52 -17.19
C MET A 1 22.74 4.90 -16.06
N SER A 2 21.75 5.62 -15.52
CA SER A 2 20.86 5.07 -14.48
C SER A 2 19.98 3.99 -15.12
N SER A 3 19.89 2.81 -14.50
CA SER A 3 18.96 1.77 -14.94
C SER A 3 17.53 2.24 -14.67
N GLN A 4 16.75 2.41 -15.73
CA GLN A 4 15.35 2.78 -15.59
C GLN A 4 14.58 1.56 -15.08
N HIS A 5 13.97 1.67 -13.90
CA HIS A 5 13.17 0.60 -13.29
C HIS A 5 11.69 0.86 -13.57
N PRO A 6 11.04 0.10 -14.47
CA PRO A 6 9.64 0.34 -14.81
C PRO A 6 8.73 0.04 -13.61
N ILE A 7 7.70 0.87 -13.43
CA ILE A 7 6.62 0.59 -12.49
C ILE A 7 5.77 -0.55 -13.07
N VAL A 8 5.68 -1.66 -12.34
CA VAL A 8 4.89 -2.84 -12.73
C VAL A 8 3.81 -3.07 -11.67
N PRO A 9 2.57 -2.59 -11.89
CA PRO A 9 1.49 -2.78 -10.93
C PRO A 9 1.10 -4.24 -10.85
N ARG A 10 1.04 -4.77 -9.63
CA ARG A 10 0.61 -6.14 -9.34
C ARG A 10 -0.82 -6.11 -8.87
N GLU A 11 -1.66 -6.96 -9.44
CA GLU A 11 -3.08 -7.05 -9.10
C GLU A 11 -3.37 -8.38 -8.42
N LYS A 12 -4.50 -8.46 -7.71
CA LYS A 12 -4.95 -9.68 -7.01
C LYS A 12 -3.89 -10.19 -6.03
N LEU A 13 -3.24 -9.26 -5.34
CA LEU A 13 -2.30 -9.58 -4.29
C LEU A 13 -3.04 -10.33 -3.16
N ASP A 14 -2.51 -11.49 -2.80
CA ASP A 14 -3.00 -12.28 -1.70
C ASP A 14 -1.83 -12.53 -0.74
N PHE A 15 -1.98 -12.03 0.48
CA PHE A 15 -1.00 -12.17 1.56
C PHE A 15 -1.46 -13.17 2.62
N GLY A 16 -2.57 -13.91 2.40
CA GLY A 16 -3.10 -14.88 3.35
C GLY A 16 -3.58 -14.24 4.67
N LEU A 17 -4.13 -13.02 4.60
CA LEU A 17 -4.53 -12.24 5.77
C LEU A 17 -5.78 -12.80 6.48
N ASP A 18 -6.51 -13.70 5.83
CA ASP A 18 -7.61 -14.49 6.37
C ASP A 18 -7.16 -15.75 7.12
N GLY A 19 -5.87 -16.10 7.03
CA GLY A 19 -5.28 -17.25 7.70
C GLY A 19 -5.10 -17.10 9.22
N ASP A 20 -4.50 -18.13 9.82
CA ASP A 20 -4.17 -18.19 11.25
C ASP A 20 -2.87 -17.43 11.56
N ILE A 21 -2.96 -16.10 11.52
CA ILE A 21 -1.87 -15.19 11.94
C ILE A 21 -2.07 -14.87 13.44
N PRO A 22 -1.11 -15.20 14.32
CA PRO A 22 -1.22 -14.91 15.75
C PRO A 22 -1.47 -13.43 16.04
N LYS A 23 -2.21 -13.12 17.12
CA LYS A 23 -2.45 -11.73 17.57
C LYS A 23 -1.16 -10.94 17.79
N TYR A 24 -0.11 -11.61 18.25
CA TYR A 24 1.25 -11.09 18.41
C TYR A 24 2.19 -11.87 17.48
N TRP A 25 2.10 -11.56 16.19
CA TRP A 25 2.77 -12.30 15.12
C TRP A 25 4.29 -12.14 15.14
N LEU A 26 4.80 -11.07 15.76
CA LEU A 26 6.25 -10.81 15.84
C LEU A 26 6.80 -11.38 17.15
N GLU A 27 7.28 -12.63 17.06
CA GLU A 27 7.92 -13.37 18.17
C GLU A 27 7.01 -13.55 19.42
N GLY A 28 5.69 -13.42 19.28
CA GLY A 28 4.77 -13.43 20.42
C GLY A 28 4.82 -12.17 21.28
N ASP A 29 5.58 -11.15 20.88
CA ASP A 29 5.78 -9.91 21.63
C ASP A 29 4.71 -8.87 21.25
N ALA A 30 3.97 -8.41 22.26
CA ALA A 30 2.87 -7.48 22.07
C ALA A 30 3.34 -6.10 21.61
N PHE A 31 4.43 -5.57 22.16
CA PHE A 31 4.92 -4.24 21.81
C PHE A 31 5.45 -4.24 20.38
N LYS A 32 6.32 -5.21 20.04
CA LYS A 32 6.91 -5.31 18.70
C LYS A 32 5.83 -5.47 17.64
N SER A 33 4.86 -6.36 17.86
CA SER A 33 3.75 -6.57 16.93
C SER A 33 2.94 -5.29 16.76
N ARG A 34 2.50 -4.67 17.87
CA ARG A 34 1.64 -3.47 17.82
C ARG A 34 2.34 -2.25 17.23
N PHE A 35 3.66 -2.14 17.40
CA PHE A 35 4.44 -1.08 16.77
C PHE A 35 4.35 -1.14 15.25
N PHE A 36 4.56 -2.32 14.65
CA PHE A 36 4.44 -2.49 13.20
C PHE A 36 2.98 -2.47 12.72
N ASP A 37 2.05 -3.01 13.52
CA ASP A 37 0.61 -2.92 13.25
C ASP A 37 0.18 -1.45 13.09
N ALA A 38 0.65 -0.57 14.00
CA ALA A 38 0.33 0.85 13.98
C ALA A 38 0.85 1.56 12.72
N MET A 39 1.97 1.13 12.14
CA MET A 39 2.43 1.68 10.86
C MET A 39 1.41 1.40 9.74
N SER A 40 0.83 0.19 9.72
CA SER A 40 -0.19 -0.22 8.75
C SER A 40 -1.43 0.67 8.77
N ILE A 41 -1.79 1.19 9.94
CA ILE A 41 -2.98 2.04 10.14
C ILE A 41 -2.88 3.35 9.33
N PHE A 42 -1.68 3.91 9.17
CA PHE A 42 -1.49 5.19 8.49
C PHE A 42 -1.35 5.06 6.96
N PHE A 43 -0.92 3.92 6.44
CA PHE A 43 -0.67 3.75 5.00
C PHE A 43 -1.90 4.00 4.11
N PRO A 44 -3.13 3.54 4.45
CA PRO A 44 -4.32 3.83 3.64
C PRO A 44 -4.55 5.32 3.33
N GLU A 45 -4.31 6.19 4.31
CA GLU A 45 -4.43 7.64 4.10
C GLU A 45 -3.24 8.20 3.32
N GLY A 46 -2.03 7.68 3.56
CA GLY A 46 -0.84 8.03 2.79
C GLY A 46 -0.98 7.70 1.30
N GLU A 47 -1.45 6.51 0.96
CA GLU A 47 -1.67 6.08 -0.43
C GLU A 47 -2.76 6.92 -1.11
N ARG A 48 -3.84 7.23 -0.38
CA ARG A 48 -4.89 8.14 -0.86
C ARG A 48 -4.33 9.53 -1.13
N PHE A 49 -3.46 10.03 -0.26
CA PHE A 49 -2.75 11.28 -0.47
C PHE A 49 -1.85 11.23 -1.70
N PHE A 50 -1.04 10.17 -1.87
CA PHE A 50 -0.18 10.01 -3.04
C PHE A 50 -0.98 9.97 -4.36
N ILE A 51 -2.07 9.21 -4.40
CA ILE A 51 -2.97 9.15 -5.56
C ILE A 51 -3.55 10.53 -5.87
N THR A 52 -4.01 11.25 -4.85
CA THR A 52 -4.59 12.59 -5.00
C THR A 52 -3.54 13.56 -5.56
N CYS A 53 -2.34 13.59 -4.99
CA CYS A 53 -1.25 14.42 -5.46
C CYS A 53 -0.92 14.14 -6.93
N VAL A 54 -0.73 12.88 -7.32
CA VAL A 54 -0.42 12.55 -8.73
C VAL A 54 -1.56 12.95 -9.67
N ARG A 55 -2.81 12.73 -9.25
CA ARG A 55 -3.99 13.10 -10.04
C ARG A 55 -4.08 14.61 -10.26
N ASP A 56 -3.84 15.41 -9.23
CA ASP A 56 -4.01 16.87 -9.28
C ASP A 56 -3.00 17.55 -10.24
N PHE A 57 -1.86 16.91 -10.53
CA PHE A 57 -0.87 17.38 -11.51
C PHE A 57 -0.89 16.62 -12.85
N ARG A 58 -1.77 15.63 -13.02
CA ARG A 58 -1.77 14.74 -14.20
C ARG A 58 -1.86 15.51 -15.52
N ASP A 59 -2.71 16.54 -15.57
CA ASP A 59 -2.98 17.29 -16.80
C ASP A 59 -1.83 18.26 -17.18
N GLN A 60 -0.81 18.39 -16.31
CA GLN A 60 0.42 19.15 -16.58
C GLN A 60 1.55 18.27 -17.15
N ILE A 61 1.35 16.94 -17.20
CA ILE A 61 2.35 15.98 -17.70
C ILE A 61 2.24 15.91 -19.22
N THR A 62 3.29 16.36 -19.93
CA THR A 62 3.38 16.30 -21.39
C THR A 62 4.16 15.09 -21.91
N ASP A 63 5.04 14.51 -21.09
CA ASP A 63 5.78 13.31 -21.44
C ASP A 63 4.86 12.08 -21.38
N PRO A 64 4.63 11.38 -22.51
CA PRO A 64 3.78 10.19 -22.54
C PRO A 64 4.31 9.05 -21.66
N GLN A 65 5.63 8.95 -21.46
CA GLN A 65 6.22 7.94 -20.56
C GLN A 65 5.87 8.26 -19.10
N LEU A 66 6.09 9.51 -18.67
CA LEU A 66 5.76 9.92 -17.31
C LEU A 66 4.24 9.81 -17.05
N LEU A 67 3.39 10.09 -18.04
CA LEU A 67 1.94 9.92 -17.91
C LEU A 67 1.56 8.44 -17.69
N LYS A 68 2.22 7.52 -18.40
CA LYS A 68 2.05 6.08 -18.20
C LYS A 68 2.52 5.66 -16.80
N GLU A 69 3.68 6.13 -16.36
CA GLU A 69 4.23 5.84 -15.03
C GLU A 69 3.32 6.37 -13.92
N ALA A 70 2.77 7.58 -14.06
CA ALA A 70 1.78 8.14 -13.12
C ALA A 70 0.50 7.29 -13.03
N LYS A 71 0.03 6.77 -14.16
CA LYS A 71 -1.11 5.84 -14.20
C LYS A 71 -0.80 4.51 -13.51
N ASP A 72 0.37 3.94 -13.80
CA ASP A 72 0.81 2.68 -13.21
C ASP A 72 1.05 2.82 -11.70
N PHE A 73 1.68 3.91 -11.26
CA PHE A 73 1.82 4.28 -9.85
C PHE A 73 0.46 4.36 -9.15
N THR A 74 -0.48 5.11 -9.71
CA THR A 74 -1.85 5.23 -9.15
C THR A 74 -2.52 3.87 -8.99
N ARG A 75 -2.33 2.97 -9.96
CA ARG A 75 -2.87 1.61 -9.88
C ARG A 75 -2.19 0.78 -8.79
N GLN A 76 -0.87 0.92 -8.63
CA GLN A 76 -0.11 0.24 -7.59
C GLN A 76 -0.52 0.70 -6.18
N GLU A 77 -0.62 2.00 -5.94
CA GLU A 77 -1.07 2.55 -4.64
C GLU A 77 -2.50 2.14 -4.31
N GLY A 78 -3.36 2.01 -5.32
CA GLY A 78 -4.71 1.45 -5.13
C GLY A 78 -4.69 0.02 -4.60
N GLN A 79 -3.75 -0.81 -5.08
CA GLN A 79 -3.59 -2.19 -4.62
C GLN A 79 -2.98 -2.24 -3.20
N HIS A 80 -1.99 -1.40 -2.91
CA HIS A 80 -1.43 -1.28 -1.56
C HIS A 80 -2.53 -0.97 -0.54
N GLY A 81 -3.38 0.02 -0.83
CA GLY A 81 -4.43 0.41 0.11
C GLY A 81 -5.52 -0.62 0.29
N MET A 82 -5.78 -1.47 -0.70
CA MET A 82 -6.67 -2.62 -0.49
C MET A 82 -6.09 -3.59 0.54
N VAL A 83 -4.80 -3.91 0.43
CA VAL A 83 -4.11 -4.84 1.34
C VAL A 83 -3.98 -4.25 2.74
N HIS A 84 -3.59 -2.98 2.87
CA HIS A 84 -3.50 -2.32 4.17
C HIS A 84 -4.86 -2.22 4.86
N ARG A 85 -5.95 -1.92 4.13
CA ARG A 85 -7.31 -1.97 4.68
C ARG A 85 -7.68 -3.35 5.18
N GLN A 86 -7.41 -4.41 4.40
CA GLN A 86 -7.66 -5.80 4.83
C GLN A 86 -6.89 -6.13 6.12
N PHE A 87 -5.62 -5.75 6.21
CA PHE A 87 -4.83 -5.95 7.42
C PHE A 87 -5.40 -5.16 8.61
N ASN A 88 -5.78 -3.91 8.40
CA ASN A 88 -6.35 -3.06 9.45
C ASN A 88 -7.72 -3.57 9.93
N ASP A 89 -8.54 -4.14 9.04
CA ASP A 89 -9.80 -4.79 9.41
C ASP A 89 -9.54 -6.03 10.29
N ARG A 90 -8.48 -6.80 10.01
CA ARG A 90 -8.02 -7.88 10.89
C ARG A 90 -7.61 -7.36 12.26
N LEU A 91 -6.78 -6.30 12.32
CA LEU A 91 -6.37 -5.70 13.59
C LEU A 91 -7.59 -5.26 14.41
N LYS A 92 -8.56 -4.61 13.77
CA LYS A 92 -9.80 -4.19 14.41
C LYS A 92 -10.58 -5.36 15.00
N ALA A 93 -10.61 -6.52 14.33
CA ALA A 93 -11.26 -7.73 14.83
C ALA A 93 -10.55 -8.34 16.06
N GLN A 94 -9.27 -8.02 16.28
CA GLN A 94 -8.51 -8.49 17.44
C GLN A 94 -8.71 -7.64 18.71
N GLY A 95 -9.37 -6.48 18.59
CA GLY A 95 -9.37 -5.42 19.61
C GLY A 95 -7.97 -4.92 19.89
#